data_AF-A0A6G3Z6F7-F1
#
_entry.id   AF-A0A6G3Z6F7-F1
#
_cell.length_a   1.000
_cell.length_b   1.000
_cell.length_c   1.000
_cell.angle_alpha   90.00
_cell.angle_beta   90.00
_cell.angle_gamma   90.00
#
_symmetry.space_group_name_H-M   'P 1'
#
loop_
_entity.id
_entity.type
_entity.pdbx_description
1 polymer ?
#
loop_
_entity_poly.entity_id
_entity_poly.type
_entity_poly.pdbx_seq_one_letter_code
_entity_poly.pdbx_strand_id
1 'polypeptide(L)'
;ETTVLAKLLQCDRPSKSVHLLRQYDTATLVLISVRYPQNVGYRIWQYLTTWTHVKAPLNGHDLRQLGYPPGPHYRIMLEALLVATLDGEVTDKFTGTAFIHQKYPLSAPISLE
;
A
#
# COMPACT_ATOMS: atom_id res chain seq x y z
N GLU A 1 0.34 6.95 24.31
CA GLU A 1 0.21 5.48 24.12
C GLU A 1 -1.22 5.03 23.75
N THR A 2 -2.29 5.56 24.36
CA THR A 2 -3.70 5.18 24.09
C THR A 2 -4.25 5.54 22.70
N THR A 3 -3.65 6.51 22.01
CA THR A 3 -4.14 7.00 20.71
C THR A 3 -3.91 6.01 19.56
N VAL A 4 -2.82 5.23 19.60
CA VAL A 4 -2.50 4.24 18.55
C VAL A 4 -3.50 3.10 18.57
N LEU A 5 -3.87 2.64 19.76
CA LEU A 5 -4.87 1.57 19.95
C LEU A 5 -6.22 1.97 19.37
N ALA A 6 -6.73 3.15 19.75
CA ALA A 6 -8.01 3.64 19.26
C ALA A 6 -8.01 3.81 17.73
N LYS A 7 -6.93 4.37 17.16
CA LYS A 7 -6.81 4.55 15.70
C LYS A 7 -6.66 3.23 14.96
N LEU A 8 -5.93 2.26 15.51
CA LEU A 8 -5.80 0.93 14.92
C LEU A 8 -7.11 0.17 14.96
N LEU A 9 -7.87 0.24 16.05
CA LEU A 9 -9.17 -0.43 16.17
C LEU A 9 -10.21 0.15 15.21
N GLN A 10 -10.11 1.42 14.84
CA GLN A 10 -10.97 2.10 13.88
C GLN A 10 -10.53 1.95 12.41
N CYS A 11 -9.40 1.27 12.15
CA CYS A 11 -8.96 1.02 10.78
C CYS A 11 -9.56 -0.29 10.26
N ASP A 12 -10.52 -0.19 9.34
CA ASP A 12 -11.07 -1.36 8.64
C ASP A 12 -10.17 -1.83 7.48
N ARG A 13 -9.22 -0.99 7.04
CA ARG A 13 -8.35 -1.26 5.90
C ARG A 13 -6.90 -1.53 6.29
N PRO A 14 -6.26 -2.57 5.72
CA PRO A 14 -4.83 -2.83 5.87
C PRO A 14 -3.95 -1.62 5.52
N SER A 15 -4.23 -0.92 4.42
CA SER A 15 -3.43 0.23 3.97
C SER A 15 -3.36 1.35 5.01
N LYS A 16 -4.49 1.68 5.64
CA LYS A 16 -4.56 2.67 6.73
C LYS A 16 -3.76 2.21 7.95
N SER A 17 -3.83 0.92 8.27
CA SER A 17 -3.07 0.32 9.37
C SER A 17 -1.56 0.42 9.10
N VAL A 18 -1.10 0.02 7.90
CA VAL A 18 0.30 0.15 7.48
C VAL A 18 0.78 1.59 7.54
N HIS A 19 -0.02 2.53 7.02
CA HIS A 19 0.34 3.95 7.01
C HIS A 19 0.51 4.51 8.44
N LEU A 20 -0.40 4.15 9.36
CA LEU A 20 -0.30 4.54 10.76
C LEU A 20 0.90 3.89 11.45
N LEU A 21 1.10 2.58 11.27
CA LEU A 21 2.16 1.81 11.93
C LEU A 21 3.56 2.23 11.47
N ARG A 22 3.72 2.65 10.21
CA ARG A 22 4.99 3.15 9.67
C ARG A 22 5.49 4.43 10.35
N GLN A 23 4.63 5.15 11.08
CA GLN A 23 5.00 6.35 11.84
C GLN A 23 5.69 6.04 13.18
N TYR A 24 5.73 4.77 13.58
CA TYR A 24 6.32 4.31 14.84
C TYR A 24 7.52 3.41 14.56
N ASP A 25 8.50 3.43 15.45
CA ASP A 25 9.64 2.52 15.39
C ASP A 25 9.25 1.09 15.78
N THR A 26 10.06 0.13 15.34
CA THR A 26 9.81 -1.30 15.56
C THR A 26 9.76 -1.66 17.05
N ALA A 27 10.60 -1.06 17.90
CA ALA A 27 10.64 -1.40 19.33
C ALA A 27 9.36 -0.95 20.04
N THR A 28 8.86 0.24 19.72
CA THR A 28 7.56 0.74 20.19
C THR A 28 6.42 -0.18 19.76
N LEU A 29 6.40 -0.60 18.49
CA LEU A 29 5.37 -1.52 17.99
C LEU A 29 5.40 -2.88 18.70
N VAL A 30 6.59 -3.45 18.92
CA VAL A 30 6.75 -4.71 19.66
C VAL A 30 6.29 -4.57 21.11
N LEU A 31 6.62 -3.46 21.78
CA LEU A 31 6.16 -3.20 23.14
C LEU A 31 4.62 -3.15 23.22
N ILE A 32 3.98 -2.45 22.28
CA ILE A 32 2.52 -2.35 22.21
C ILE A 32 1.89 -3.72 21.92
N SER A 33 2.47 -4.53 21.03
CA SER A 33 1.92 -5.84 20.67
C SER A 33 1.94 -6.82 21.84
N VAL A 34 3.01 -6.81 22.63
CA VAL A 34 3.14 -7.63 23.86
C VAL A 34 2.19 -7.15 24.95
N ARG A 35 1.97 -5.84 25.08
CA ARG A 35 1.10 -5.26 26.11
C ARG A 35 -0.39 -5.44 25.83
N TYR A 36 -0.78 -5.53 24.55
CA TYR A 36 -2.18 -5.62 24.11
C TYR A 36 -2.42 -6.73 23.06
N PRO A 37 -2.15 -8.01 23.40
CA PRO A 37 -2.15 -9.11 22.42
C PRO A 37 -3.52 -9.37 21.79
N GLN A 38 -4.60 -9.18 22.55
CA GLN A 38 -5.97 -9.53 22.16
C GLN A 38 -6.63 -8.50 21.23
N ASN A 39 -6.15 -7.24 21.26
CA ASN A 39 -6.77 -6.13 20.52
C ASN A 39 -5.98 -5.77 19.26
N VAL A 40 -4.70 -5.42 19.45
CA VAL A 40 -3.86 -4.89 18.36
C VAL A 40 -2.63 -5.75 18.08
N GLY A 41 -2.28 -6.66 18.99
CA GLY A 41 -1.08 -7.48 18.87
C GLY A 41 -1.03 -8.26 17.56
N TYR A 42 -2.14 -8.92 17.19
CA TYR A 42 -2.24 -9.63 15.91
C TYR A 42 -2.01 -8.71 14.70
N ARG A 43 -2.63 -7.53 14.67
CA ARG A 43 -2.47 -6.56 13.55
C ARG A 43 -1.05 -6.03 13.46
N ILE A 44 -0.41 -5.72 14.59
CA ILE A 44 0.98 -5.28 14.63
C ILE A 44 1.91 -6.40 14.18
N TRP A 45 1.65 -7.63 14.62
CA TRP A 45 2.44 -8.78 14.19
C TRP A 45 2.31 -9.00 12.68
N GLN A 46 1.09 -8.99 12.14
CA GLN A 46 0.82 -9.10 10.71
C GLN A 46 1.47 -7.96 9.90
N TYR A 47 1.53 -6.75 10.46
CA TYR A 47 2.30 -5.66 9.86
C TYR A 47 3.78 -6.00 9.77
N LEU A 48 4.38 -6.40 10.90
CA LEU A 48 5.81 -6.67 11.00
C LEU A 48 6.26 -7.86 10.16
N THR A 49 5.44 -8.92 10.05
CA THR A 49 5.81 -10.17 9.37
C THR A 49 5.34 -10.27 7.93
N THR A 50 4.23 -9.61 7.58
CA THR A 50 3.61 -9.76 6.26
C THR A 50 3.57 -8.44 5.50
N TRP A 51 2.89 -7.41 6.03
CA TRP A 51 2.59 -6.21 5.25
C TRP A 51 3.82 -5.35 4.91
N THR A 52 4.87 -5.39 5.73
CA THR A 52 6.17 -4.77 5.43
C THR A 52 6.85 -5.36 4.20
N HIS A 53 6.55 -6.61 3.86
CA HIS A 53 7.15 -7.34 2.75
C HIS A 53 6.28 -7.35 1.47
N VAL A 54 5.03 -6.88 1.56
CA VAL A 54 4.14 -6.78 0.41
C VAL A 54 4.72 -5.79 -0.60
N LYS A 55 4.80 -6.23 -1.86
CA LYS A 55 5.20 -5.41 -3.00
C LYS A 55 4.05 -5.36 -3.99
N ALA A 56 3.91 -4.22 -4.68
CA ALA A 56 2.96 -4.10 -5.76
C ALA A 56 3.32 -5.11 -6.87
N PRO A 57 2.33 -5.72 -7.56
CA PRO A 57 2.58 -6.72 -8.59
C PRO A 57 3.20 -6.14 -9.87
N LEU A 58 3.09 -4.83 -10.07
CA LEU A 58 3.75 -4.10 -11.16
C LEU A 58 4.90 -3.26 -10.63
N ASN A 59 5.90 -3.07 -11.49
CA ASN A 59 7.03 -2.19 -11.26
C ASN A 59 7.11 -1.10 -12.34
N GLY A 60 8.12 -0.23 -12.26
CA GLY A 60 8.30 0.86 -13.24
C GLY A 60 8.57 0.36 -14.67
N HIS A 61 9.13 -0.84 -14.84
CA HIS A 61 9.29 -1.44 -16.17
C HIS A 61 7.94 -1.85 -16.76
N ASP A 62 7.06 -2.46 -15.97
CA ASP A 62 5.70 -2.79 -16.41
C ASP A 62 4.93 -1.50 -16.78
N LEU A 63 5.02 -0.43 -15.98
CA LEU A 63 4.39 0.87 -16.30
C LEU A 63 4.90 1.45 -17.63
N ARG A 64 6.20 1.30 -17.93
CA ARG A 64 6.77 1.73 -19.20
C ARG A 64 6.21 0.93 -20.38
N GLN A 65 6.05 -0.38 -20.20
CA GLN A 65 5.43 -1.24 -21.23
C GLN A 65 3.95 -0.91 -21.44
N LEU A 66 3.25 -0.42 -20.41
CA LEU A 66 1.87 0.06 -20.51
C LEU A 66 1.73 1.43 -21.18
N GLY A 67 2.85 2.09 -21.56
CA GLY A 67 2.83 3.37 -22.28
C GLY A 67 2.94 4.62 -21.40
N TYR A 68 3.18 4.48 -20.10
CA TYR A 68 3.36 5.64 -19.23
C TYR A 68 4.78 6.23 -19.37
N PRO A 69 4.93 7.56 -19.50
CA PRO A 69 6.24 8.19 -19.59
C PRO A 69 6.99 8.08 -18.24
N PRO A 70 8.28 7.72 -18.25
CA PRO A 70 9.06 7.63 -17.02
C PRO A 70 9.16 9.01 -16.35
N GLY A 71 8.93 9.05 -15.05
CA GLY A 71 8.98 10.31 -14.31
C GLY A 71 8.49 10.18 -12.86
N PRO A 72 8.42 11.31 -12.12
CA PRO A 72 7.99 11.32 -10.73
C PRO A 72 6.59 10.73 -10.51
N HIS A 73 5.74 10.75 -11.54
CA HIS A 73 4.40 10.14 -11.51
C HIS A 73 4.43 8.61 -11.32
N TYR A 74 5.51 7.91 -11.68
CA TYR A 74 5.63 6.47 -11.41
C TYR A 74 5.56 6.18 -9.92
N ARG A 75 6.17 7.03 -9.08
CA ARG A 75 6.14 6.84 -7.63
C ARG A 75 4.70 6.89 -7.12
N ILE A 76 3.90 7.84 -7.61
CA ILE A 76 2.49 8.00 -7.24
C ILE A 76 1.66 6.79 -7.68
N MET A 77 1.86 6.31 -8.90
CA MET A 77 1.17 5.12 -9.42
C MET A 77 1.53 3.86 -8.64
N LEU A 78 2.82 3.63 -8.38
CA LEU A 78 3.31 2.46 -7.65
C LEU A 78 2.89 2.50 -6.18
N GLU A 79 2.83 3.68 -5.56
CA GLU A 79 2.32 3.85 -4.21
C GLU A 79 0.82 3.58 -4.13
N ALA A 80 0.04 4.10 -5.08
CA ALA A 80 -1.39 3.79 -5.19
C ALA A 80 -1.65 2.30 -5.44
N LEU A 81 -0.81 1.65 -6.25
CA LEU A 81 -0.89 0.22 -6.52
C LEU A 81 -0.55 -0.59 -5.29
N LEU A 82 0.50 -0.22 -4.53
CA LEU A 82 0.85 -0.86 -3.27
C LEU A 82 -0.27 -0.73 -2.23
N VAL A 83 -0.91 0.43 -2.14
CA VAL A 83 -2.09 0.64 -1.27
C VAL A 83 -3.23 -0.30 -1.65
N ALA A 84 -3.55 -0.39 -2.94
CA ALA A 84 -4.59 -1.30 -3.44
C ALA A 84 -4.23 -2.78 -3.20
N THR A 85 -2.95 -3.14 -3.32
CA THR A 85 -2.46 -4.50 -3.00
C THR A 85 -2.57 -4.82 -1.51
N LEU A 86 -2.22 -3.87 -0.64
CA LEU A 86 -2.40 -4.03 0.81
C LEU A 86 -3.88 -4.21 1.17
N ASP A 87 -4.77 -3.47 0.51
CA ASP A 87 -6.22 -3.56 0.72
C ASP A 87 -6.88 -4.78 0.05
N GLY A 88 -6.10 -5.59 -0.69
CA GLY A 88 -6.59 -6.79 -1.37
C GLY A 88 -7.37 -6.52 -2.66
N GLU A 89 -7.42 -5.26 -3.12
CA GLU A 89 -8.05 -4.85 -4.38
C GLU A 89 -7.23 -5.29 -5.61
N VAL A 90 -5.91 -5.46 -5.44
CA VAL A 90 -4.97 -5.84 -6.49
C VAL A 90 -4.09 -6.99 -6.01
N THR A 91 -4.21 -8.16 -6.64
CA THR A 91 -3.51 -9.38 -6.23
C THR A 91 -2.41 -9.82 -7.18
N ASP A 92 -2.44 -9.34 -8.42
CA ASP A 92 -1.64 -9.87 -9.52
C ASP A 92 -1.43 -8.81 -10.61
N LYS A 93 -0.63 -9.15 -11.63
CA LYS A 93 -0.30 -8.21 -12.71
C LYS A 93 -1.51 -7.81 -13.56
N PHE A 94 -2.47 -8.71 -13.75
CA PHE A 94 -3.66 -8.44 -14.55
C PHE A 94 -4.57 -7.45 -13.83
N THR A 95 -4.90 -7.72 -12.56
CA THR A 95 -5.69 -6.79 -11.73
C THR A 95 -4.96 -5.46 -11.53
N GLY A 96 -3.63 -5.49 -11.37
CA GLY A 96 -2.82 -4.27 -11.26
C GLY A 96 -2.83 -3.41 -12.52
N THR A 97 -2.77 -4.03 -13.70
CA THR A 97 -2.83 -3.31 -14.98
C THR A 97 -4.19 -2.64 -15.16
N ALA A 98 -5.27 -3.37 -14.88
CA ALA A 98 -6.63 -2.82 -14.92
C ALA A 98 -6.80 -1.64 -13.96
N PHE A 99 -6.30 -1.76 -12.73
CA PHE A 99 -6.33 -0.68 -11.73
C PHE A 99 -5.61 0.58 -12.22
N ILE A 100 -4.42 0.42 -12.81
CA ILE A 100 -3.64 1.55 -13.34
C ILE A 100 -4.39 2.25 -14.49
N HIS A 101 -4.94 1.52 -15.46
CA HIS A 101 -5.70 2.11 -16.56
C HIS A 101 -6.98 2.81 -16.09
N GLN A 102 -7.67 2.25 -15.11
CA GLN A 102 -8.89 2.85 -14.56
C GLN A 102 -8.59 4.15 -13.81
N LYS A 103 -7.51 4.17 -13.02
CA LYS A 103 -7.19 5.27 -12.11
C LYS A 103 -6.35 6.38 -12.76
N TYR A 104 -5.52 6.02 -13.74
CA TYR A 104 -4.63 6.93 -14.46
C TYR A 104 -4.82 6.75 -15.97
N PRO A 105 -5.99 7.10 -16.54
CA PRO A 105 -6.20 6.96 -17.96
C PRO A 105 -5.13 7.75 -18.73
N LEU A 106 -4.43 7.08 -19.65
CA LEU A 106 -3.57 7.73 -20.61
C LEU A 106 -4.46 8.68 -21.41
N SER A 107 -4.36 9.97 -21.11
CA SER A 107 -4.95 11.00 -21.97
C SER A 107 -4.33 10.76 -23.35
N ALA A 108 -5.17 10.48 -24.34
CA ALA A 108 -4.78 10.06 -25.68
C ALA A 108 -3.59 10.89 -26.19
N PRO A 109 -2.68 10.29 -26.99
CA PRO A 109 -1.60 11.05 -27.59
C PRO A 109 -2.22 12.27 -28.25
N ILE A 110 -1.77 13.45 -27.83
CA ILE A 110 -1.98 14.67 -28.58
C ILE A 110 -1.29 14.37 -29.91
N SER A 111 -2.07 13.99 -30.92
CA SER A 111 -1.63 14.02 -32.30
C SER A 111 -1.09 15.43 -32.53
N LEU A 112 0.23 15.57 -32.58
CA LEU A 112 0.84 16.73 -33.21
C LEU A 112 1.09 16.33 -34.66
N GLU A 113 0.22 16.91 -35.50
CA GLU A 113 0.38 17.19 -36.92
C GLU A 113 1.78 17.73 -37.28
#